data_AF-A0A060YVU8-F1
#
_entry.id   AF-A0A060YVU8-F1
#
_cell.length_a   1.000
_cell.length_b   1.000
_cell.length_c   1.000
_cell.angle_alpha   90.00
_cell.angle_beta   90.00
_cell.angle_gamma   90.00
#
_symmetry.space_group_name_H-M   'P 1'
#
loop_
_entity.id
_entity.type
_entity.pdbx_description
1 polymer ?
#
loop_
_entity_poly.entity_id
_entity_poly.type
_entity_poly.pdbx_seq_one_letter_code
_entity_poly.pdbx_strand_id
1 'polypeptide(L)'
;MSGIQVPWLPGTECVAKYNFQSTNEQDLPFCKGDVLTIIGVTRDPNWYKAKNTVGREGTIPANYVQKREGVKSGGKLSLMPWFHGKITREQAELLLYPPETGLFLARESTNYPGDYTLCVSCDGKVEHYRIIYHNGKLSIDEEEFFQNLMQLVEVRRCQPVSPKRSLFLTV
;
A
#
# COMPACT_ATOMS: atom_id res chain seq x y z
N MET A 1 10.68 -17.41 23.19
CA MET A 1 11.47 -17.27 21.94
C MET A 1 11.17 -15.90 21.37
N SER A 2 12.06 -14.94 21.57
CA SER A 2 11.92 -13.55 21.13
C SER A 2 11.93 -13.49 19.61
N GLY A 3 10.80 -13.10 19.00
CA GLY A 3 10.67 -12.96 17.57
C GLY A 3 11.75 -12.03 17.03
N ILE A 4 12.59 -12.54 16.13
CA ILE A 4 13.63 -11.76 15.47
C ILE A 4 12.93 -10.66 14.67
N GLN A 5 13.07 -9.41 15.10
CA GLN A 5 12.52 -8.27 14.41
C GLN A 5 13.34 -8.06 13.12
N VAL A 6 12.75 -8.40 11.98
CA VAL A 6 13.41 -8.25 10.67
C VAL A 6 13.70 -6.76 10.44
N PRO A 7 14.95 -6.39 10.08
CA PRO A 7 15.32 -5.00 9.83
C PRO A 7 14.51 -4.38 8.69
N TRP A 8 14.27 -3.07 8.76
CA TRP A 8 13.54 -2.34 7.71
C TRP A 8 14.40 -2.16 6.46
N LEU A 9 13.84 -2.53 5.30
CA LEU A 9 14.51 -2.41 4.01
C LEU A 9 14.61 -0.95 3.57
N PRO A 10 15.66 -0.55 2.82
CA PRO A 10 15.70 0.74 2.14
C PRO A 10 14.45 0.99 1.30
N GLY A 11 13.93 2.22 1.34
CA GLY A 11 12.64 2.60 0.74
C GLY A 11 11.44 2.43 1.68
N THR A 12 11.60 1.80 2.84
CA THR A 12 10.52 1.71 3.85
C THR A 12 10.18 3.10 4.37
N GLU A 13 8.91 3.49 4.30
CA GLU A 13 8.44 4.71 4.97
C GLU A 13 8.15 4.46 6.45
N CYS A 14 8.36 5.48 7.27
CA CYS A 14 8.00 5.47 8.67
C CYS A 14 7.49 6.85 9.12
N VAL A 15 6.71 6.85 10.21
CA VAL A 15 6.16 8.06 10.82
C VAL A 15 6.77 8.25 12.19
N ALA A 16 7.19 9.48 12.49
CA ALA A 16 7.68 9.86 13.81
C ALA A 16 6.55 9.84 14.85
N LYS A 17 6.71 9.03 15.90
CA LYS A 17 5.79 8.98 17.06
C LYS A 17 6.01 10.14 18.03
N TYR A 18 7.23 10.66 18.07
CA TYR A 18 7.68 11.70 18.98
C TYR A 18 8.58 12.70 18.24
N ASN A 19 8.80 13.87 18.84
CA ASN A 19 9.80 14.81 18.35
C ASN A 19 11.20 14.26 18.68
N PHE A 20 12.13 14.45 17.77
CA PHE A 20 13.54 14.15 17.97
C PHE A 20 14.36 15.38 17.61
N GLN A 21 15.00 15.94 18.64
CA GLN A 21 15.94 17.04 18.52
C GLN A 21 17.28 16.52 19.01
N SER A 22 18.29 16.50 18.15
CA SER A 22 19.65 16.11 18.48
C SER A 22 20.61 17.26 18.22
N THR A 23 21.67 17.31 19.01
CA THR A 23 22.80 18.25 18.85
C THR A 23 23.92 17.68 17.97
N ASN A 24 23.81 16.43 17.52
CA ASN A 24 24.80 15.78 16.66
C ASN A 24 24.52 16.08 15.18
N GLU A 25 25.57 16.43 14.42
CA GLU A 25 25.46 16.72 12.98
C GLU A 25 25.10 15.50 12.12
N GLN A 26 25.29 14.28 12.64
CA GLN A 26 24.99 13.03 11.95
C GLN A 26 23.51 12.62 12.10
N ASP A 27 22.80 13.21 13.05
CA ASP A 27 21.42 12.87 13.38
C ASP A 27 20.45 13.69 12.55
N LEU A 28 19.35 13.06 12.14
CA LEU A 28 18.29 13.75 11.41
C LEU A 28 17.20 14.20 12.40
N PRO A 29 17.09 15.51 12.71
CA PRO A 29 16.00 16.00 13.56
C PRO A 29 14.66 15.92 12.82
N PHE A 30 13.59 15.60 13.55
CA PHE A 30 12.23 15.48 13.03
C PHE A 30 11.18 15.80 14.09
N CYS A 31 9.99 16.19 13.65
CA CYS A 31 8.81 16.41 14.47
C CYS A 31 7.92 15.16 14.48
N LYS A 32 7.13 15.01 15.55
CA LYS A 32 6.06 14.01 15.63
C LYS A 32 5.11 14.20 14.44
N GLY A 33 4.83 13.10 13.75
CA GLY A 33 4.01 13.08 12.55
C GLY A 33 4.80 13.19 11.25
N ASP A 34 6.10 13.54 11.29
CA ASP A 34 6.93 13.61 10.09
C ASP A 34 7.09 12.24 9.43
N VAL A 35 7.20 12.29 8.10
CA VAL A 35 7.44 11.12 7.26
C VAL A 35 8.90 11.03 6.91
N LEU A 36 9.46 9.85 7.16
CA LEU A 36 10.87 9.56 6.95
C LEU A 36 11.01 8.28 6.14
N THR A 37 11.93 8.27 5.18
CA THR A 37 12.22 7.11 4.35
C THR A 37 13.50 6.47 4.83
N ILE A 38 13.46 5.19 5.19
CA ILE A 38 14.65 4.41 5.54
C ILE A 38 15.52 4.27 4.30
N ILE A 39 16.80 4.62 4.43
CA ILE A 39 17.79 4.46 3.36
C ILE A 39 18.81 3.36 3.69
N GLY A 40 18.91 2.95 4.96
CA GLY A 40 19.76 1.83 5.34
C GLY A 40 19.68 1.49 6.83
N VAL A 41 20.16 0.30 7.16
CA VAL A 41 20.40 -0.12 8.55
C VAL A 41 21.78 0.35 9.01
N THR A 42 21.90 0.68 10.29
CA THR A 42 23.21 0.97 10.88
C THR A 42 23.78 -0.26 11.58
N ARG A 43 25.00 -0.14 12.16
CA ARG A 43 25.59 -1.20 13.00
C ARG A 43 24.80 -1.42 14.29
N ASP A 44 24.06 -0.39 14.75
CA ASP A 44 23.19 -0.49 15.93
C ASP A 44 21.75 -0.77 15.48
N PRO A 45 21.14 -1.90 15.90
CA PRO A 45 19.75 -2.22 15.59
C PRO A 45 18.73 -1.17 16.07
N ASN A 46 19.11 -0.32 17.04
CA ASN A 46 18.26 0.75 17.54
C ASN A 46 18.28 2.00 16.66
N TRP A 47 19.10 2.03 15.60
CA TRP A 47 19.29 3.20 14.75
C TRP A 47 19.19 2.85 13.27
N TYR A 48 18.43 3.66 12.54
CA TYR A 48 18.32 3.59 11.09
C TYR A 48 18.92 4.84 10.46
N LYS A 49 19.46 4.69 9.25
CA LYS A 49 19.74 5.84 8.39
C LYS A 49 18.47 6.15 7.60
N ALA A 50 18.03 7.40 7.63
CA ALA A 50 16.80 7.84 6.98
C ALA A 50 16.97 9.17 6.25
N LYS A 51 15.98 9.49 5.43
CA LYS A 51 15.86 10.72 4.66
C LYS A 51 14.50 11.36 4.90
N ASN A 52 14.46 12.68 5.08
CA ASN A 52 13.20 13.43 5.18
C ASN A 52 12.67 13.87 3.81
N THR A 53 11.47 14.44 3.78
CA THR A 53 10.80 14.91 2.54
C THR A 53 11.56 16.04 1.83
N VAL A 54 12.37 16.81 2.54
CA VAL A 54 13.22 17.89 2.01
C VAL A 54 14.54 17.34 1.44
N GLY A 55 14.78 16.05 1.65
CA GLY A 55 15.94 15.33 1.13
C GLY A 55 17.18 15.36 2.03
N ARG A 56 17.09 15.87 3.26
CA ARG A 56 18.16 15.73 4.26
C ARG A 56 18.22 14.31 4.78
N GLU A 57 19.44 13.84 4.97
CA GLU A 57 19.74 12.49 5.43
C GLU A 57 20.43 12.53 6.80
N GLY A 58 20.20 11.50 7.60
CA GLY A 58 20.86 11.32 8.89
C GLY A 58 20.35 10.10 9.64
N THR A 59 20.86 9.90 10.85
CA THR A 59 20.47 8.78 11.71
C THR A 59 19.24 9.11 12.54
N ILE A 60 18.36 8.12 12.71
CA ILE A 60 17.14 8.22 13.50
C ILE A 60 16.98 7.01 14.44
N PRO A 61 16.44 7.21 15.65
CA PRO A 61 16.20 6.12 16.58
C PRO A 61 14.96 5.31 16.19
N ALA A 62 15.11 3.98 16.08
CA ALA A 62 14.08 3.04 15.65
C ALA A 62 12.83 3.07 16.54
N ASN A 63 12.99 3.28 17.85
CA ASN A 63 11.88 3.34 18.81
C ASN A 63 11.08 4.65 18.73
N TYR A 64 11.59 5.70 18.08
CA TYR A 64 10.90 6.98 17.86
C TYR A 64 10.03 6.98 16.62
N VAL A 65 10.23 6.00 15.75
CA VAL A 65 9.47 5.87 14.52
C VAL A 65 8.61 4.61 14.54
N GLN A 66 7.51 4.68 13.83
CA GLN A 66 6.67 3.52 13.55
C GLN A 66 6.76 3.27 12.07
N LYS A 67 7.04 2.02 11.68
CA LYS A 67 6.96 1.62 10.29
C LYS A 67 5.59 2.07 9.78
N ARG A 68 5.58 2.92 8.77
CA ARG A 68 4.40 3.13 7.96
C ARG A 68 4.36 1.84 7.18
N GLU A 69 3.66 0.83 7.71
CA GLU A 69 3.29 -0.33 6.90
C GLU A 69 2.76 0.28 5.62
N GLY A 70 3.49 0.08 4.52
CA GLY A 70 3.29 0.83 3.29
C GLY A 70 1.80 0.93 3.09
N VAL A 71 1.28 2.14 3.25
CA VAL A 71 -0.15 2.37 3.28
C VAL A 71 -0.53 2.24 1.79
N LYS A 72 -0.70 1.00 1.32
CA LYS A 72 -2.03 0.36 1.34
C LYS A 72 -3.00 1.36 1.95
N SER A 73 -3.56 2.27 1.15
CA SER A 73 -4.16 3.56 1.50
C SER A 73 -5.20 3.63 2.64
N GLY A 74 -5.10 2.89 3.75
CA GLY A 74 -6.13 2.53 4.72
C GLY A 74 -6.80 3.66 5.49
N GLY A 75 -6.26 4.88 5.51
CA GLY A 75 -6.98 6.05 6.01
C GLY A 75 -7.93 6.69 4.99
N LYS A 76 -7.57 6.63 3.69
CA LYS A 76 -8.34 7.23 2.58
C LYS A 76 -9.07 6.19 1.73
N LEU A 77 -8.56 4.97 1.65
CA LEU A 77 -9.21 3.80 1.06
C LEU A 77 -10.38 3.32 1.89
N SER A 78 -10.29 3.32 3.22
CA SER A 78 -11.46 2.97 4.06
C SER A 78 -12.64 3.92 3.85
N LEU A 79 -12.38 5.12 3.31
CA LEU A 79 -13.41 6.09 2.90
C LEU A 79 -13.89 5.89 1.45
N MET A 80 -13.24 5.01 0.67
CA MET A 80 -13.66 4.72 -0.70
C MET A 80 -14.78 3.68 -0.66
N PRO A 81 -15.94 3.94 -1.28
CA PRO A 81 -17.09 3.04 -1.24
C PRO A 81 -16.81 1.68 -1.88
N TRP A 82 -15.82 1.60 -2.78
CA TRP A 82 -15.40 0.38 -3.45
C TRP A 82 -14.33 -0.42 -2.71
N PHE A 83 -13.82 0.04 -1.55
CA PHE A 83 -12.79 -0.68 -0.80
C PHE A 83 -13.33 -1.29 0.49
N HIS A 84 -13.28 -2.62 0.59
CA HIS A 84 -13.91 -3.36 1.70
C HIS A 84 -12.91 -3.95 2.69
N GLY A 85 -11.61 -3.67 2.55
CA GLY A 85 -10.58 -4.20 3.44
C GLY A 85 -10.51 -5.73 3.39
N LYS A 86 -10.44 -6.37 4.56
CA LYS A 86 -10.29 -7.83 4.69
C LYS A 86 -11.64 -8.54 4.60
N ILE A 87 -12.03 -8.89 3.37
CA ILE A 87 -13.18 -9.76 3.10
C ILE A 87 -12.74 -10.99 2.28
N THR A 88 -13.47 -12.11 2.45
CA THR A 88 -13.22 -13.33 1.69
C THR A 88 -13.68 -13.19 0.23
N ARG A 89 -13.32 -14.17 -0.60
CA ARG A 89 -13.78 -14.22 -1.99
C ARG A 89 -15.31 -14.32 -2.06
N GLU A 90 -15.88 -15.18 -1.24
CA GLU A 90 -17.31 -15.47 -1.18
C GLU A 90 -18.08 -14.22 -0.72
N GLN A 91 -17.56 -13.49 0.27
CA GLN A 91 -18.14 -12.21 0.69
C GLN A 91 -18.12 -11.16 -0.43
N ALA A 92 -17.06 -11.12 -1.24
CA ALA A 92 -16.99 -10.22 -2.39
C ALA A 92 -18.01 -10.59 -3.48
N GLU A 93 -18.17 -11.88 -3.77
CA GLU A 93 -19.17 -12.36 -4.72
C GLU A 93 -20.61 -12.06 -4.26
N LEU A 94 -20.88 -12.16 -2.95
CA LEU A 94 -22.18 -11.77 -2.36
C LEU A 94 -22.45 -10.27 -2.45
N LEU A 95 -21.44 -9.42 -2.27
CA LEU A 95 -21.59 -7.96 -2.37
C LEU A 95 -21.81 -7.48 -3.81
N LEU A 96 -21.36 -8.27 -4.79
CA LEU A 96 -21.58 -8.01 -6.22
C LEU A 96 -22.84 -8.70 -6.75
N TYR A 97 -23.69 -9.24 -5.88
CA TYR A 97 -24.97 -9.85 -6.26
C TYR A 97 -26.13 -8.85 -6.16
N PRO A 98 -27.04 -8.78 -7.15
CA PRO A 98 -27.01 -9.50 -8.42
C PRO A 98 -25.88 -8.98 -9.34
N PRO A 99 -25.24 -9.86 -10.15
CA PRO A 99 -24.11 -9.47 -10.97
C PRO A 99 -24.56 -8.50 -12.06
N GLU A 100 -24.16 -7.25 -11.92
CA GLU A 100 -24.33 -6.19 -12.90
C GLU A 100 -22.98 -5.86 -13.53
N THR A 101 -22.95 -5.73 -14.85
CA THR A 101 -21.70 -5.44 -15.57
C THR A 101 -21.17 -4.07 -15.16
N GLY A 102 -19.96 -4.07 -14.66
CA GLY A 102 -19.20 -2.90 -14.23
C GLY A 102 -19.17 -2.67 -12.73
N LEU A 103 -19.96 -3.40 -11.93
CA LEU A 103 -19.79 -3.37 -10.47
C LEU A 103 -18.43 -3.92 -10.09
N PHE A 104 -17.80 -3.31 -9.10
CA PHE A 104 -16.49 -3.73 -8.64
C PHE A 104 -16.24 -3.40 -7.18
N LEU A 105 -15.27 -4.10 -6.61
CA LEU A 105 -14.71 -3.75 -5.32
C LEU A 105 -13.24 -4.18 -5.23
N ALA A 106 -12.49 -3.53 -4.36
CA ALA A 106 -11.14 -3.93 -3.99
C ALA A 106 -11.14 -4.48 -2.56
N ARG A 107 -10.46 -5.61 -2.37
CA ARG A 107 -10.27 -6.26 -1.07
C ARG A 107 -8.82 -6.58 -0.81
N GLU A 108 -8.45 -6.71 0.45
CA GLU A 108 -7.19 -7.31 0.85
C GLU A 108 -7.23 -8.82 0.60
N SER A 109 -6.14 -9.36 0.06
CA SER A 109 -6.03 -10.79 -0.15
C SER A 109 -5.94 -11.51 1.19
N THR A 110 -6.88 -12.42 1.45
CA THR A 110 -6.92 -13.29 2.63
C THR A 110 -5.89 -14.43 2.54
N ASN A 111 -5.50 -14.80 1.32
CA ASN A 111 -4.55 -15.90 1.06
C ASN A 111 -3.09 -15.41 0.97
N TYR A 112 -2.89 -14.13 0.64
CA TYR A 112 -1.58 -13.52 0.48
C TYR A 112 -1.54 -12.18 1.25
N PRO A 113 -1.19 -12.21 2.55
CA PRO A 113 -1.10 -11.00 3.36
C PRO A 113 -0.14 -9.99 2.72
N GLY A 114 -0.63 -8.78 2.44
CA GLY A 114 0.14 -7.76 1.72
C GLY A 114 -0.31 -7.54 0.27
N ASP A 115 -1.10 -8.45 -0.30
CA ASP A 115 -1.63 -8.29 -1.66
C ASP A 115 -3.06 -7.72 -1.64
N TYR A 116 -3.48 -7.17 -2.78
CA TYR A 116 -4.86 -6.75 -3.01
C TYR A 116 -5.49 -7.60 -4.11
N THR A 117 -6.82 -7.59 -4.15
CA THR A 117 -7.59 -8.24 -5.20
C THR A 117 -8.69 -7.29 -5.66
N LEU A 118 -8.72 -7.00 -6.95
CA LEU A 118 -9.80 -6.29 -7.61
C LEU A 118 -10.84 -7.33 -8.06
N CYS A 119 -12.06 -7.20 -7.58
CA CYS A 119 -13.18 -8.06 -7.94
C CYS A 119 -14.08 -7.26 -8.88
N VAL A 120 -14.38 -7.79 -10.07
CA VAL A 120 -15.18 -7.09 -11.08
C VAL A 120 -16.28 -8.01 -11.57
N SER A 121 -17.52 -7.51 -11.57
CA SER A 121 -18.66 -8.17 -12.18
C SER A 121 -18.72 -7.80 -13.66
N CYS A 122 -18.66 -8.79 -14.54
CA CYS A 122 -18.77 -8.64 -15.98
C CYS A 122 -19.50 -9.85 -16.56
N ASP A 123 -20.47 -9.61 -17.45
CA ASP A 123 -21.22 -10.66 -18.16
C ASP A 123 -21.83 -11.71 -17.22
N GLY A 124 -22.38 -11.25 -16.09
CA GLY A 124 -23.02 -12.13 -15.10
C GLY A 124 -22.05 -12.96 -14.25
N LYS A 125 -20.73 -12.69 -14.32
CA LYS A 125 -19.69 -13.39 -13.56
C LYS A 125 -18.81 -12.41 -12.81
N VAL A 126 -18.34 -12.80 -11.63
CA VAL A 126 -17.34 -12.05 -10.88
C VAL A 126 -15.95 -12.60 -11.20
N GLU A 127 -15.09 -11.76 -11.76
CA GLU A 127 -13.68 -12.04 -11.98
C GLU A 127 -12.82 -11.42 -10.88
N HIS A 128 -11.75 -12.12 -10.49
CA HIS A 128 -10.85 -11.69 -9.43
C HIS A 128 -9.44 -11.51 -9.97
N TYR A 129 -8.99 -10.27 -9.99
CA TYR A 129 -7.67 -9.85 -10.47
C TYR A 129 -6.75 -9.61 -9.28
N ARG A 130 -5.65 -10.35 -9.21
CA ARG A 130 -4.62 -10.14 -8.19
C ARG A 130 -3.87 -8.85 -8.52
N ILE A 131 -3.75 -7.98 -7.54
CA ILE A 131 -2.93 -6.77 -7.63
C ILE A 131 -1.61 -7.08 -6.94
N ILE A 132 -0.56 -7.11 -7.76
CA ILE A 132 0.81 -7.42 -7.37
C ILE A 132 1.51 -6.12 -6.99
N TYR A 133 2.34 -6.18 -5.94
CA TYR A 133 3.21 -5.08 -5.55
C TYR A 133 4.65 -5.38 -5.96
N HIS A 134 5.23 -4.53 -6.81
CA HIS A 134 6.58 -4.68 -7.33
C HIS A 134 7.27 -3.32 -7.42
N ASN A 135 8.49 -3.21 -6.86
CA ASN A 135 9.32 -1.99 -6.88
C ASN A 135 8.59 -0.70 -6.46
N GLY A 136 7.75 -0.77 -5.42
CA GLY A 136 7.01 0.41 -4.95
C GLY A 136 5.74 0.74 -5.73
N LYS A 137 5.34 -0.10 -6.70
CA LYS A 137 4.19 0.12 -7.57
C LYS A 137 3.24 -1.08 -7.57
N LEU A 138 1.99 -0.84 -7.95
CA LEU A 138 0.94 -1.84 -8.08
C LEU A 138 0.70 -2.18 -9.55
N SER A 139 0.41 -3.44 -9.84
CA SER A 139 0.07 -3.90 -11.20
C SER A 139 -0.91 -5.08 -11.16
N ILE A 140 -1.72 -5.26 -12.21
CA ILE A 140 -2.60 -6.42 -12.40
C ILE A 140 -2.04 -7.39 -13.45
N ASP A 141 -1.36 -6.86 -14.47
CA ASP A 141 -0.90 -7.57 -15.67
C ASP A 141 0.62 -7.57 -15.84
N GLU A 142 1.36 -6.92 -14.92
CA GLU A 142 2.80 -6.67 -15.00
C GLU A 142 3.24 -5.81 -16.21
N GLU A 143 2.30 -5.26 -16.96
CA GLU A 143 2.56 -4.33 -18.07
C GLU A 143 2.38 -2.89 -17.61
N GLU A 144 1.30 -2.62 -16.85
CA GLU A 144 1.00 -1.30 -16.31
C GLU A 144 1.29 -1.21 -14.81
N PHE A 145 1.92 -0.11 -14.39
CA PHE A 145 2.32 0.09 -13.00
C PHE A 145 1.76 1.41 -12.44
N PHE A 146 1.11 1.32 -11.28
CA PHE A 146 0.42 2.42 -10.62
C PHE A 146 1.05 2.74 -9.27
N GLN A 147 1.05 4.01 -8.86
CA GLN A 147 1.64 4.40 -7.58
C GLN A 147 0.79 3.98 -6.37
N ASN A 148 -0.53 3.88 -6.55
CA ASN A 148 -1.46 3.52 -5.49
C ASN A 148 -2.77 2.95 -6.06
N LEU A 149 -3.58 2.36 -5.18
CA LEU A 149 -4.79 1.65 -5.56
C LEU A 149 -5.87 2.59 -6.14
N MET A 150 -5.90 3.86 -5.71
CA MET A 150 -6.83 4.83 -6.29
C MET A 150 -6.49 5.13 -7.75
N GLN A 151 -5.21 5.37 -8.07
CA GLN A 151 -4.79 5.58 -9.46
C GLN A 151 -5.11 4.37 -10.35
N LEU A 152 -4.85 3.16 -9.83
CA LEU A 152 -5.17 1.93 -10.54
C LEU A 152 -6.67 1.88 -10.86
N VAL A 153 -7.53 2.06 -9.85
CA VAL A 153 -8.98 2.05 -10.05
C VAL A 153 -9.41 3.15 -11.01
N GLU A 154 -8.91 4.37 -10.86
CA GLU A 154 -9.29 5.52 -11.70
C GLU A 154 -8.97 5.28 -13.18
N VAL A 155 -7.78 4.74 -13.49
CA VAL A 155 -7.43 4.41 -14.87
C VAL A 155 -8.32 3.29 -15.40
N ARG A 156 -8.57 2.26 -14.60
CA ARG A 156 -9.41 1.10 -14.98
C ARG A 156 -10.90 1.46 -15.10
N ARG A 157 -11.35 2.60 -14.56
CA ARG A 157 -12.67 3.16 -14.86
C ARG A 157 -12.74 3.72 -16.29
N CYS A 158 -11.63 4.30 -16.75
CA CYS A 158 -11.56 5.07 -18.00
C CYS A 158 -11.02 4.27 -19.19
N GLN A 159 -10.38 3.11 -18.95
CA GLN A 159 -9.68 2.36 -19.99
C GLN A 159 -9.98 0.85 -19.94
N PRO A 160 -10.27 0.23 -21.10
CA PRO A 160 -10.40 -1.23 -21.20
C PRO A 160 -9.04 -1.91 -20.99
N VAL A 161 -9.02 -2.96 -20.18
CA VAL A 161 -7.80 -3.69 -19.79
C VAL A 161 -7.15 -4.45 -20.93
N SER A 162 -7.92 -4.86 -21.94
CA SER A 162 -7.37 -5.43 -23.17
C SER A 162 -8.41 -5.41 -24.30
N PRO A 163 -7.99 -5.57 -25.57
CA PRO A 163 -8.92 -5.75 -26.70
C PRO A 163 -9.83 -6.98 -26.56
N LYS A 164 -9.44 -7.95 -25.73
CA LYS A 164 -10.19 -9.19 -25.49
C LYS A 164 -11.09 -9.12 -24.26
N ARG A 165 -10.86 -8.19 -23.34
CA ARG A 165 -11.61 -7.99 -22.08
C ARG A 165 -11.61 -6.50 -21.75
N SER A 166 -12.70 -5.82 -22.09
CA SER A 166 -12.94 -4.43 -21.68
C SER A 166 -13.57 -4.44 -20.29
N LEU A 167 -12.83 -3.95 -19.29
CA LEU A 167 -13.36 -3.74 -17.94
C LEU A 167 -13.71 -2.26 -17.82
N PHE A 168 -14.99 -1.96 -17.61
CA PHE A 168 -15.46 -0.63 -17.23
C PHE A 168 -15.94 -0.71 -15.80
N LEU A 169 -15.45 0.17 -14.93
CA LEU A 169 -15.79 0.16 -13.51
C LEU A 169 -16.82 1.25 -13.21
N THR A 170 -18.00 0.85 -12.74
CA THR A 170 -19.12 1.71 -12.35
C THR A 170 -19.43 1.48 -10.87
N VAL A 171 -19.68 2.57 -10.13
CA VAL A 171 -20.12 2.56 -8.72
C VAL A 171 -21.57 2.97 -8.65
#